data_AF-A0A1C5NLN1-F1
#
_entry.id   AF-A0A1C5NLN1-F1
#
_cell.length_a   1.000
_cell.length_b   1.000
_cell.length_c   1.000
_cell.angle_alpha   90.00
_cell.angle_beta   90.00
_cell.angle_gamma   90.00
#
_symmetry.space_group_name_H-M   'P 1'
#
loop_
_entity.id
_entity.type
_entity.pdbx_description
1 polymer ?
#
loop_
_entity_poly.entity_id
_entity_poly.type
_entity_poly.pdbx_seq_one_letter_code
_entity_poly.pdbx_strand_id
1 'polypeptide(L)'
;MNIQECDILNNIICFPYINQRRLSETSGHSLGVVNRSIKNLLQEGYINDEIQPTQKALDIMHASAPKNAIILAAGFGMRMVPINTEVPKGLLEVHGEPLIERLIKQLHEVNIHNIYVVVGFMKEQYEYLIDEYNVELVVNSEYASKNNLHSLKLASDFLSNSYIVPCDIWCDQNPFSKHELYSWYMVSDLIDNDSSVRINRKMELTTVSPSSGGNSMIGISYLLKDEASIVQKRLQELDKDSRYDGSFWEETLYDHDKMIVMAREVLSSNIVEINTFEQLRELDSNSNHLQSDVLQIAADALHTEPEQITNITVLKKGMTNRSFLFECGGFKHIMRIPGEGTDQLINRREEAQVYHVIQDKHLCDDIEYINPENGYKITKFLNHARVCNPNDQNDVQKCMNRLRQFHEMHLSVDHDFDIFGQINFYENLWNGKPSIYRDYQKTKDNVLSLKSYIDAHIAKKVLTHIDAVPDNFLFVTDDQGQEDIRLIDWEYAGMQDPHVDIAMFAIYSLYNKEQIDELIRMYFTEGCNKETRIKIYCYIAAGGLLWSNWCEYKRNLGVDFGEYSLRQYRYAKDYYKIFMEETNEGR
;
A
#
# COMPACT_ATOMS: atom_id res chain seq x y z
N MET A 1 -42.33 -2.46 -19.19
CA MET A 1 -41.68 -1.46 -20.08
C MET A 1 -40.30 -1.98 -20.40
N ASN A 2 -39.82 -1.80 -21.62
CA ASN A 2 -38.39 -1.96 -21.91
C ASN A 2 -37.62 -0.71 -21.43
N ILE A 3 -36.28 -0.77 -21.42
CA ILE A 3 -35.45 0.33 -20.90
C ILE A 3 -35.62 1.61 -21.68
N GLN A 4 -35.72 1.53 -23.01
CA GLN A 4 -35.95 2.69 -23.86
C GLN A 4 -37.28 3.37 -23.53
N GLU A 5 -38.31 2.61 -23.13
CA GLU A 5 -39.58 3.16 -22.64
C GLU A 5 -39.41 3.78 -21.25
N CYS A 6 -38.64 3.16 -20.36
CA CYS A 6 -38.34 3.69 -19.04
C CYS A 6 -37.56 5.01 -19.11
N ASP A 7 -36.50 5.10 -19.91
CA ASP A 7 -35.67 6.31 -20.08
C ASP A 7 -36.50 7.49 -20.61
N ILE A 8 -37.38 7.19 -21.57
CA ILE A 8 -38.27 8.17 -22.18
C ILE A 8 -39.33 8.61 -21.18
N LEU A 9 -39.92 7.69 -20.42
CA LEU A 9 -40.89 8.00 -19.37
C LEU A 9 -40.25 8.86 -18.26
N ASN A 10 -39.04 8.51 -17.81
CA ASN A 10 -38.27 9.30 -16.85
C ASN A 10 -38.04 10.73 -17.36
N ASN A 11 -37.64 10.90 -18.62
CA ASN A 11 -37.46 12.22 -19.22
C ASN A 11 -38.77 13.03 -19.25
N ILE A 12 -39.89 12.42 -19.62
CA ILE A 12 -41.21 13.08 -19.66
C ILE A 12 -41.68 13.49 -18.26
N ILE A 13 -41.33 12.71 -17.24
CA ILE A 13 -41.65 13.02 -15.84
C ILE A 13 -40.78 14.18 -15.34
N CYS A 14 -39.48 14.16 -15.64
CA CYS A 14 -38.53 15.16 -15.13
C CYS A 14 -38.63 16.51 -15.85
N PHE A 15 -38.98 16.49 -17.14
CA PHE A 15 -38.95 17.67 -17.99
C PHE A 15 -40.26 17.83 -18.78
N PRO A 16 -40.78 19.07 -18.92
CA PRO A 16 -41.92 19.32 -19.77
C PRO A 16 -41.66 18.85 -21.20
N TYR A 17 -42.60 18.08 -21.75
CA TYR A 17 -42.54 17.68 -23.15
C TYR A 17 -42.66 18.90 -24.07
N ILE A 18 -41.77 18.98 -25.06
CA ILE A 18 -41.76 20.07 -26.06
C ILE A 18 -41.94 19.52 -27.47
N ASN A 19 -41.06 18.61 -27.88
CA ASN A 19 -41.17 17.86 -29.13
C ASN A 19 -40.27 16.61 -29.09
N GLN A 20 -40.46 15.69 -30.05
CA GLN A 20 -39.72 14.43 -30.10
C GLN A 20 -38.22 14.60 -30.37
N ARG A 21 -37.80 15.68 -31.04
CA ARG A 21 -36.36 15.94 -31.28
C ARG A 21 -35.63 16.29 -30.00
N ARG A 22 -36.21 17.19 -29.20
CA ARG A 22 -35.64 17.55 -27.89
C ARG A 22 -35.61 16.36 -26.95
N LEU A 23 -36.66 15.52 -26.95
CA LEU A 23 -36.69 14.29 -26.16
C LEU A 23 -35.65 13.26 -26.63
N SER A 24 -35.38 13.19 -27.94
CA SER A 24 -34.30 12.39 -28.52
C SER A 24 -32.92 12.87 -28.08
N GLU A 25 -32.70 14.18 -28.04
CA GLU A 25 -31.46 14.78 -27.55
C GLU A 25 -31.27 14.53 -26.05
N THR A 26 -32.28 14.74 -25.21
CA THR A 26 -32.15 14.60 -23.75
C THR A 26 -32.09 13.15 -23.28
N SER A 27 -32.74 12.23 -23.99
CA SER A 27 -32.72 10.80 -23.64
C SER A 27 -31.55 10.03 -24.26
N GLY A 28 -30.80 10.63 -25.19
CA GLY A 28 -29.73 9.95 -25.93
C GLY A 28 -30.22 8.90 -26.94
N HIS A 29 -31.54 8.70 -27.08
CA HIS A 29 -32.12 7.72 -27.99
C HIS A 29 -32.43 8.32 -29.36
N SER A 30 -32.30 7.51 -30.42
CA SER A 30 -32.67 7.95 -31.77
C SER A 30 -34.15 8.35 -31.89
N LEU A 31 -34.47 9.28 -32.79
CA LEU A 31 -35.84 9.73 -33.02
C LEU A 31 -36.83 8.58 -33.31
N GLY A 32 -36.37 7.53 -33.99
CA GLY A 32 -37.18 6.33 -34.27
C GLY A 32 -37.51 5.52 -33.02
N VAL A 33 -36.59 5.44 -32.06
CA VAL A 33 -36.81 4.82 -30.74
C VAL A 33 -37.78 5.67 -29.94
N VAL A 34 -37.55 6.98 -29.86
CA VAL A 34 -38.45 7.92 -29.15
C VAL A 34 -39.90 7.80 -29.62
N ASN A 35 -40.12 7.84 -30.94
CA ASN A 35 -41.47 7.74 -31.51
C ASN A 35 -42.15 6.41 -31.17
N ARG A 36 -41.38 5.31 -31.18
CA ARG A 36 -41.90 3.98 -30.82
C ARG A 36 -42.24 3.91 -29.32
N SER A 37 -41.34 4.40 -28.46
CA SER A 37 -41.55 4.44 -27.01
C SER A 37 -42.77 5.27 -26.64
N ILE A 38 -42.94 6.48 -27.21
CA ILE A 38 -44.14 7.32 -26.98
C ILE A 38 -45.41 6.57 -27.36
N LYS A 39 -45.43 5.93 -28.54
CA LYS A 39 -46.60 5.16 -29.00
C LYS A 39 -46.96 4.03 -28.03
N ASN A 40 -45.95 3.30 -27.55
CA ASN A 40 -46.15 2.20 -26.60
C ASN A 40 -46.61 2.73 -25.24
N LEU A 41 -45.98 3.80 -24.72
CA LEU A 41 -46.35 4.41 -23.44
C LEU A 41 -47.79 4.97 -23.46
N LEU A 42 -48.24 5.53 -24.58
CA LEU A 42 -49.63 5.94 -24.82
C LEU A 42 -50.58 4.74 -24.78
N GLN A 43 -50.25 3.70 -25.55
CA GLN A 43 -51.08 2.49 -25.65
C GLN A 43 -51.23 1.76 -24.31
N GLU A 44 -50.16 1.74 -23.51
CA GLU A 44 -50.11 1.15 -22.18
C GLU A 44 -50.64 2.09 -21.08
N GLY A 45 -51.00 3.33 -21.43
CA GLY A 45 -51.63 4.30 -20.52
C GLY A 45 -50.68 4.93 -19.49
N TYR A 46 -49.37 4.95 -19.75
CA TYR A 46 -48.38 5.65 -18.90
C TYR A 46 -48.33 7.15 -19.19
N ILE A 47 -48.67 7.56 -20.41
CA ILE A 47 -48.79 8.97 -20.81
C ILE A 47 -50.14 9.21 -21.49
N ASN A 48 -50.66 10.43 -21.42
CA ASN A 48 -51.89 10.86 -22.11
C ASN A 48 -51.60 11.41 -23.51
N ASP A 49 -52.65 11.78 -24.25
CA ASP A 49 -52.55 12.31 -25.62
C ASP A 49 -51.73 13.62 -25.70
N GLU A 50 -51.63 14.37 -24.60
CA GLU A 50 -50.76 15.54 -24.44
C GLU A 50 -49.30 15.21 -24.07
N ILE A 51 -48.93 13.92 -24.03
CA ILE A 51 -47.59 13.41 -23.66
C ILE A 51 -47.20 13.84 -22.23
N GLN A 52 -48.18 13.85 -21.33
CA GLN A 52 -48.00 14.07 -19.90
C GLN A 52 -48.14 12.74 -19.15
N PRO A 53 -47.40 12.55 -18.03
CA PRO A 53 -47.48 11.32 -17.23
C PRO A 53 -48.88 11.16 -16.62
N THR A 54 -49.44 9.96 -16.71
CA THR A 54 -50.71 9.61 -16.05
C THR A 54 -50.48 9.21 -14.60
N GLN A 55 -51.56 9.04 -13.82
CA GLN A 55 -51.47 8.50 -12.46
C GLN A 55 -50.77 7.14 -12.42
N LYS A 56 -50.97 6.28 -13.43
CA LYS A 56 -50.28 4.99 -13.54
C LYS A 56 -48.76 5.15 -13.62
N ALA A 57 -48.27 6.14 -14.35
CA ALA A 57 -46.84 6.44 -14.41
C ALA A 57 -46.30 7.01 -13.09
N LEU A 58 -47.08 7.88 -12.43
CA LEU A 58 -46.70 8.41 -11.13
C LEU A 58 -46.66 7.32 -10.06
N ASP A 59 -47.61 6.39 -10.06
CA ASP A 59 -47.69 5.29 -9.10
C ASP A 59 -46.47 4.35 -9.22
N ILE A 60 -46.08 3.96 -10.43
CA ILE A 60 -44.90 3.11 -10.63
C ILE A 60 -43.62 3.84 -10.25
N MET A 61 -43.51 5.13 -10.59
CA MET A 61 -42.38 5.97 -10.22
C MET A 61 -42.26 6.10 -8.69
N HIS A 62 -43.37 6.30 -7.97
CA HIS A 62 -43.36 6.33 -6.51
C HIS A 62 -43.00 4.97 -5.91
N ALA A 63 -43.51 3.87 -6.47
CA ALA A 63 -43.21 2.53 -6.00
C ALA A 63 -41.75 2.11 -6.24
N SER A 64 -41.11 2.68 -7.26
CA SER A 64 -39.74 2.40 -7.67
C SER A 64 -38.75 3.49 -7.23
N ALA A 65 -39.21 4.53 -6.53
CA ALA A 65 -38.36 5.63 -6.08
C ALA A 65 -37.31 5.14 -5.06
N PRO A 66 -36.07 5.68 -5.11
CA PRO A 66 -35.05 5.38 -4.14
C PRO A 66 -35.48 5.74 -2.71
N LYS A 67 -35.27 4.82 -1.77
CA LYS A 67 -35.64 4.99 -0.36
C LYS A 67 -34.45 5.29 0.55
N ASN A 68 -33.29 4.75 0.19
CA ASN A 68 -32.06 4.86 0.95
C ASN A 68 -30.84 4.61 0.04
N ALA A 69 -29.66 4.78 0.61
CA ALA A 69 -28.39 4.41 -0.01
C ALA A 69 -27.51 3.66 1.00
N ILE A 70 -26.69 2.75 0.48
CA ILE A 70 -25.68 2.00 1.21
C ILE A 70 -24.32 2.37 0.62
N ILE A 71 -23.47 2.98 1.43
CA ILE A 71 -22.09 3.32 1.06
C ILE A 71 -21.15 2.26 1.64
N LEU A 72 -20.36 1.62 0.79
CA LEU A 72 -19.38 0.60 1.19
C LEU A 72 -18.01 1.28 1.44
N ALA A 73 -17.67 1.45 2.72
CA ALA A 73 -16.46 2.13 3.20
C ALA A 73 -15.59 1.27 4.13
N ALA A 74 -15.81 -0.05 4.12
CA ALA A 74 -15.10 -0.99 4.99
C ALA A 74 -13.75 -1.45 4.45
N GLY A 75 -13.41 -1.09 3.21
CA GLY A 75 -12.14 -1.42 2.56
C GLY A 75 -10.94 -0.83 3.28
N PHE A 76 -9.76 -1.40 3.02
CA PHE A 76 -8.50 -0.84 3.50
C PHE A 76 -8.29 0.57 2.93
N GLY A 77 -7.72 1.47 3.74
CA GLY A 77 -7.43 2.85 3.33
C GLY A 77 -6.38 2.94 2.22
N MET A 78 -6.28 4.11 1.60
CA MET A 78 -5.21 4.42 0.67
C MET A 78 -3.98 4.90 1.44
N ARG A 79 -2.79 4.44 1.04
CA ARG A 79 -1.53 4.95 1.60
C ARG A 79 -1.16 6.23 0.87
N MET A 80 -1.20 7.35 1.58
CA MET A 80 -0.90 8.65 1.01
C MET A 80 0.60 8.85 0.88
N VAL A 81 1.09 9.18 -0.32
CA VAL A 81 2.48 9.62 -0.52
C VAL A 81 2.51 11.14 -0.39
N PRO A 82 3.49 11.77 0.27
CA PRO A 82 4.68 11.20 0.93
C PRO A 82 4.51 10.88 2.43
N ILE A 83 3.35 11.20 3.02
CA ILE A 83 3.13 11.16 4.47
C ILE A 83 2.93 9.72 5.01
N ASN A 84 2.69 8.72 4.17
CA ASN A 84 2.31 7.34 4.56
C ASN A 84 1.31 7.29 5.73
N THR A 85 0.45 8.30 5.84
CA THR A 85 -0.74 8.24 6.69
C THR A 85 -1.74 7.33 5.98
N GLU A 86 -2.27 6.36 6.72
CA GLU A 86 -3.39 5.57 6.22
C GLU A 86 -4.63 6.45 6.41
N VAL A 87 -5.19 6.88 5.28
CA VAL A 87 -6.46 7.61 5.24
C VAL A 87 -7.48 6.64 4.66
N PRO A 88 -8.63 6.43 5.31
CA PRO A 88 -9.72 5.66 4.71
C PRO A 88 -10.06 6.24 3.34
N LYS A 89 -10.23 5.41 2.31
CA LYS A 89 -10.42 5.92 0.94
C LYS A 89 -11.58 6.91 0.83
N GLY A 90 -12.67 6.67 1.56
CA GLY A 90 -13.82 7.58 1.58
C GLY A 90 -13.50 8.98 2.13
N LEU A 91 -12.44 9.13 2.92
CA LEU A 91 -12.02 10.41 3.51
C LEU A 91 -10.91 11.11 2.72
N LEU A 92 -10.57 10.62 1.54
CA LEU A 92 -9.66 11.32 0.63
C LEU A 92 -10.32 12.60 0.12
N GLU A 93 -9.59 13.71 0.14
CA GLU A 93 -10.09 15.00 -0.34
C GLU A 93 -9.77 15.24 -1.81
N VAL A 94 -10.80 15.62 -2.57
CA VAL A 94 -10.70 16.18 -3.92
C VAL A 94 -11.24 17.61 -3.87
N HIS A 95 -10.43 18.58 -4.31
CA HIS A 95 -10.72 20.02 -4.25
C HIS A 95 -11.16 20.49 -2.85
N GLY A 96 -10.57 19.89 -1.81
CA GLY A 96 -10.87 20.15 -0.40
C GLY A 96 -12.18 19.55 0.13
N GLU A 97 -12.79 18.62 -0.61
CA GLU A 97 -14.01 17.91 -0.21
C GLU A 97 -13.74 16.40 -0.11
N PRO A 98 -14.01 15.74 1.04
CA PRO A 98 -13.90 14.29 1.16
C PRO A 98 -14.84 13.54 0.20
N LEU A 99 -14.36 12.46 -0.43
CA LEU A 99 -15.14 11.67 -1.40
C LEU A 99 -16.50 11.23 -0.83
N ILE A 100 -16.51 10.71 0.39
CA ILE A 100 -17.74 10.23 1.02
C ILE A 100 -18.72 11.38 1.32
N GLU A 101 -18.22 12.55 1.72
CA GLU A 101 -19.07 13.72 1.95
C GLU A 101 -19.72 14.18 0.65
N ARG A 102 -18.95 14.21 -0.44
CA ARG A 102 -19.46 14.53 -1.78
C ARG A 102 -20.60 13.59 -2.17
N LEU A 103 -20.40 12.28 -2.01
CA LEU A 103 -21.43 11.27 -2.31
C LEU A 103 -22.69 11.49 -1.47
N ILE A 104 -22.54 11.77 -0.17
CA ILE A 104 -23.66 12.05 0.73
C ILE A 104 -24.40 13.33 0.33
N LYS A 105 -23.69 14.41 0.01
CA LYS A 105 -24.28 15.67 -0.48
C LYS A 105 -25.06 15.44 -1.78
N GLN A 106 -24.51 14.68 -2.72
CA GLN A 106 -25.19 14.33 -3.97
C GLN A 106 -26.46 13.47 -3.73
N LEU A 107 -26.43 12.54 -2.77
CA LEU A 107 -27.63 11.80 -2.35
C LEU A 107 -28.69 12.73 -1.73
N HIS A 108 -28.27 13.69 -0.90
CA HIS A 108 -29.17 14.67 -0.31
C HIS A 108 -29.82 15.60 -1.35
N GLU A 109 -29.12 16.02 -2.40
CA GLU A 109 -29.67 16.81 -3.50
C GLU A 109 -30.86 16.13 -4.19
N VAL A 110 -30.86 14.80 -4.23
CA VAL A 110 -31.95 13.98 -4.76
C VAL A 110 -32.92 13.49 -3.67
N ASN A 111 -32.90 14.11 -2.49
CA ASN A 111 -33.78 13.83 -1.34
C ASN A 111 -33.63 12.43 -0.73
N ILE A 112 -32.43 11.82 -0.80
CA ILE A 112 -32.14 10.52 -0.18
C ILE A 112 -31.36 10.74 1.10
N HIS A 113 -32.06 10.75 2.23
CA HIS A 113 -31.48 11.05 3.56
C HIS A 113 -31.24 9.81 4.43
N ASN A 114 -31.87 8.68 4.11
CA ASN A 114 -31.58 7.43 4.80
C ASN A 114 -30.32 6.84 4.17
N ILE A 115 -29.17 7.01 4.82
CA ILE A 115 -27.87 6.58 4.30
C ILE A 115 -27.20 5.67 5.32
N TYR A 116 -26.82 4.47 4.91
CA TYR A 116 -26.10 3.50 5.71
C TYR A 116 -24.65 3.41 5.21
N VAL A 117 -23.67 3.74 6.05
CA VAL A 117 -22.25 3.65 5.70
C VAL A 117 -21.65 2.42 6.37
N VAL A 118 -21.28 1.43 5.57
CA VAL A 118 -20.63 0.22 6.08
C VAL A 118 -19.13 0.51 6.26
N VAL A 119 -18.68 0.61 7.51
CA VAL A 119 -17.31 1.00 7.88
C VAL A 119 -16.52 -0.17 8.45
N GLY A 120 -15.20 -0.15 8.34
CA GLY A 120 -14.32 -1.23 8.77
C GLY A 120 -13.00 -0.67 9.28
N PHE A 121 -12.00 -0.60 8.39
CA PHE A 121 -10.71 0.02 8.67
C PHE A 121 -10.87 1.48 9.15
N MET A 122 -10.27 1.81 10.31
CA MET A 122 -10.30 3.14 10.94
C MET A 122 -11.72 3.76 11.04
N LYS A 123 -12.73 2.93 11.29
CA LYS A 123 -14.15 3.33 11.39
C LYS A 123 -14.41 4.57 12.26
N GLU A 124 -13.60 4.81 13.29
CA GLU A 124 -13.72 5.94 14.19
C GLU A 124 -13.61 7.28 13.45
N GLN A 125 -12.89 7.34 12.32
CA GLN A 125 -12.79 8.57 11.52
C GLN A 125 -14.08 8.93 10.78
N TYR A 126 -15.03 8.01 10.63
CA TYR A 126 -16.32 8.27 9.98
C TYR A 126 -17.41 8.70 10.97
N GLU A 127 -17.12 8.73 12.27
CA GLU A 127 -18.13 8.98 13.32
C GLU A 127 -18.82 10.34 13.17
N TYR A 128 -18.07 11.37 12.80
CA TYR A 128 -18.59 12.73 12.60
C TYR A 128 -19.71 12.80 11.54
N LEU A 129 -19.73 11.87 10.57
CA LEU A 129 -20.76 11.84 9.53
C LEU A 129 -22.15 11.62 10.10
N ILE A 130 -22.27 10.96 11.26
CA ILE A 130 -23.55 10.72 11.94
C ILE A 130 -24.22 12.06 12.26
N ASP A 131 -23.49 12.97 12.90
CA ASP A 131 -24.05 14.24 13.35
C ASP A 131 -24.13 15.27 12.20
N GLU A 132 -23.13 15.30 11.32
CA GLU A 132 -23.04 16.30 10.27
C GLU A 132 -23.99 16.02 9.10
N TYR A 133 -24.19 14.73 8.78
CA TYR A 133 -24.96 14.30 7.61
C TYR A 133 -26.14 13.38 7.93
N ASN A 134 -26.38 13.03 9.20
CA ASN A 134 -27.48 12.17 9.62
C ASN A 134 -27.44 10.78 8.95
N VAL A 135 -26.25 10.16 8.91
CA VAL A 135 -26.04 8.80 8.39
C VAL A 135 -26.00 7.77 9.52
N GLU A 136 -26.24 6.49 9.20
CA GLU A 136 -26.10 5.37 10.12
C GLU A 136 -24.83 4.56 9.78
N LEU A 137 -23.95 4.35 10.76
CA LEU A 137 -22.74 3.54 10.56
C LEU A 137 -23.01 2.07 10.87
N VAL A 138 -22.67 1.18 9.93
CA VAL A 138 -22.72 -0.28 10.09
C VAL A 138 -21.29 -0.81 10.15
N VAL A 139 -20.89 -1.38 11.29
CA VAL A 139 -19.49 -1.82 11.49
C VAL A 139 -19.27 -3.23 10.95
N ASN A 140 -18.40 -3.36 9.96
CA ASN A 140 -17.81 -4.64 9.52
C ASN A 140 -16.56 -4.95 10.36
N SER A 141 -16.69 -5.80 11.37
CA SER A 141 -15.55 -6.27 12.18
C SER A 141 -14.65 -7.29 11.47
N GLU A 142 -15.12 -7.89 10.36
CA GLU A 142 -14.41 -8.91 9.59
C GLU A 142 -13.71 -8.33 8.35
N TYR A 143 -13.60 -7.00 8.23
CA TYR A 143 -13.05 -6.31 7.05
C TYR A 143 -11.63 -6.77 6.65
N ALA A 144 -10.85 -7.29 7.60
CA ALA A 144 -9.50 -7.76 7.34
C ALA A 144 -9.44 -9.14 6.68
N SER A 145 -10.49 -9.96 6.86
CA SER A 145 -10.58 -11.33 6.32
C SER A 145 -11.64 -11.48 5.23
N LYS A 146 -12.61 -10.57 5.18
CA LYS A 146 -13.73 -10.61 4.23
C LYS A 146 -13.87 -9.32 3.44
N ASN A 147 -14.08 -9.45 2.14
CA ASN A 147 -14.20 -8.36 1.18
C ASN A 147 -15.62 -7.75 1.17
N ASN A 148 -15.93 -6.89 0.19
CA ASN A 148 -17.14 -6.06 0.19
C ASN A 148 -18.47 -6.84 0.04
N LEU A 149 -18.44 -8.12 -0.37
CA LEU A 149 -19.61 -9.01 -0.31
C LEU A 149 -20.15 -9.14 1.11
N HIS A 150 -19.26 -9.39 2.07
CA HIS A 150 -19.65 -9.44 3.50
C HIS A 150 -20.12 -8.08 4.00
N SER A 151 -19.46 -7.00 3.56
CA SER A 151 -19.85 -5.63 3.91
C SER A 151 -21.29 -5.33 3.48
N LEU A 152 -21.66 -5.65 2.23
CA LEU A 152 -23.03 -5.45 1.76
C LEU A 152 -24.03 -6.38 2.47
N LYS A 153 -23.62 -7.61 2.81
CA LYS A 153 -24.46 -8.54 3.57
C LYS A 153 -24.89 -7.96 4.93
N LEU A 154 -24.02 -7.21 5.61
CA LEU A 154 -24.36 -6.56 6.90
C LEU A 154 -25.46 -5.50 6.76
N ALA A 155 -25.61 -4.91 5.58
CA ALA A 155 -26.66 -3.93 5.27
C ALA A 155 -27.78 -4.52 4.39
N SER A 156 -27.86 -5.84 4.26
CA SER A 156 -28.73 -6.49 3.27
C SER A 156 -30.23 -6.28 3.48
N ASP A 157 -30.64 -5.95 4.70
CA ASP A 157 -32.04 -5.62 5.03
C ASP A 157 -32.50 -4.28 4.40
N PHE A 158 -31.55 -3.45 3.97
CA PHE A 158 -31.82 -2.13 3.40
C PHE A 158 -31.77 -2.10 1.87
N LEU A 159 -31.60 -3.22 1.16
CA LEU A 159 -31.37 -3.25 -0.29
C LEU A 159 -32.57 -2.87 -1.17
N SER A 160 -33.80 -2.88 -0.64
CA SER A 160 -35.00 -2.66 -1.47
C SER A 160 -35.16 -1.19 -1.87
N ASN A 161 -35.11 -0.94 -3.19
CA ASN A 161 -35.19 0.39 -3.81
C ASN A 161 -34.06 1.30 -3.30
N SER A 162 -32.83 0.82 -3.42
CA SER A 162 -31.68 1.43 -2.76
C SER A 162 -30.49 1.56 -3.70
N TYR A 163 -29.71 2.60 -3.46
CA TYR A 163 -28.39 2.73 -4.07
C TYR A 163 -27.34 1.93 -3.30
N ILE A 164 -26.41 1.33 -4.02
CA ILE A 164 -25.18 0.74 -3.49
C ILE A 164 -24.03 1.52 -4.10
N VAL A 165 -23.14 2.06 -3.27
CA VAL A 165 -22.13 3.04 -3.67
C VAL A 165 -20.79 2.73 -3.02
N PRO A 166 -19.70 2.54 -3.79
CA PRO A 166 -18.34 2.52 -3.25
C PRO A 166 -17.95 3.90 -2.70
N CYS A 167 -17.21 3.94 -1.59
CA CYS A 167 -16.82 5.22 -0.98
C CYS A 167 -15.69 5.97 -1.71
N ASP A 168 -15.00 5.30 -2.63
CA ASP A 168 -13.76 5.72 -3.27
C ASP A 168 -13.96 6.29 -4.68
N ILE A 169 -15.17 6.73 -5.00
CA ILE A 169 -15.52 7.28 -6.31
C ILE A 169 -15.75 8.78 -6.21
N TRP A 170 -15.12 9.52 -7.10
CA TRP A 170 -15.44 10.91 -7.37
C TRP A 170 -16.31 11.03 -8.63
N CYS A 171 -17.47 11.67 -8.49
CA CYS A 171 -18.39 11.95 -9.59
C CYS A 171 -18.44 13.46 -9.86
N ASP A 172 -18.14 13.89 -11.10
CA ASP A 172 -18.22 15.30 -11.48
C ASP A 172 -19.66 15.82 -11.38
N GLN A 173 -20.60 15.07 -11.96
CA GLN A 173 -22.03 15.34 -11.89
C GLN A 173 -22.72 14.38 -10.93
N ASN A 174 -23.86 14.78 -10.38
CA ASN A 174 -24.65 13.94 -9.49
C ASN A 174 -25.13 12.66 -10.24
N PRO A 175 -24.67 11.46 -9.84
CA PRO A 175 -25.03 10.21 -10.54
C PRO A 175 -26.39 9.65 -10.11
N PHE A 176 -26.99 10.23 -9.07
CA PHE A 176 -28.22 9.75 -8.44
C PHE A 176 -29.45 10.48 -9.01
N SER A 177 -30.62 9.86 -8.85
CA SER A 177 -31.88 10.37 -9.38
C SER A 177 -32.99 10.23 -8.34
N LYS A 178 -34.00 11.10 -8.42
CA LYS A 178 -35.26 10.95 -7.68
C LYS A 178 -36.13 9.82 -8.25
N HIS A 179 -35.83 9.40 -9.47
CA HIS A 179 -36.68 8.53 -10.28
C HIS A 179 -35.84 7.44 -10.94
N GLU A 180 -36.07 6.20 -10.52
CA GLU A 180 -35.44 5.01 -11.06
C GLU A 180 -36.54 3.99 -11.38
N LEU A 181 -36.66 3.54 -12.63
CA LEU A 181 -37.75 2.64 -13.07
C LEU A 181 -37.30 1.19 -13.26
N TYR A 182 -36.00 0.92 -13.18
CA TYR A 182 -35.41 -0.40 -13.36
C TYR A 182 -34.08 -0.48 -12.58
N SER A 183 -33.68 -1.69 -12.24
CA SER A 183 -32.40 -1.97 -11.56
C SER A 183 -31.22 -1.89 -12.55
N TRP A 184 -30.13 -1.27 -12.14
CA TRP A 184 -28.97 -1.07 -13.01
C TRP A 184 -27.64 -1.10 -12.25
N TYR A 185 -26.56 -1.33 -13.00
CA TYR A 185 -25.18 -1.24 -12.54
C TYR A 185 -24.38 -0.32 -13.46
N MET A 186 -23.58 0.57 -12.88
CA MET A 186 -22.83 1.57 -13.60
C MET A 186 -21.52 1.01 -14.15
N VAL A 187 -21.27 1.29 -15.42
CA VAL A 187 -20.01 0.96 -16.10
C VAL A 187 -19.57 2.17 -16.93
N SER A 188 -18.27 2.31 -17.18
CA SER A 188 -17.77 3.36 -18.06
C SER A 188 -17.57 2.88 -19.51
N ASP A 189 -17.33 3.83 -20.39
CA ASP A 189 -16.96 3.62 -21.79
C ASP A 189 -15.51 3.12 -21.99
N LEU A 190 -14.70 3.09 -20.93
CA LEU A 190 -13.35 2.51 -20.95
C LEU A 190 -13.40 0.99 -20.97
N ILE A 191 -12.48 0.40 -21.73
CA ILE A 191 -12.27 -1.05 -21.74
C ILE A 191 -11.16 -1.41 -20.77
N ASP A 192 -11.51 -2.25 -19.81
CA ASP A 192 -10.64 -2.79 -18.77
C ASP A 192 -10.45 -4.30 -18.98
N ASN A 193 -9.21 -4.75 -18.93
CA ASN A 193 -8.87 -6.17 -19.08
C ASN A 193 -9.33 -7.00 -17.88
N ASP A 194 -9.49 -6.38 -16.71
CA ASP A 194 -9.96 -7.05 -15.49
C ASP A 194 -11.49 -7.07 -15.38
N SER A 195 -12.19 -6.32 -16.24
CA SER A 195 -13.66 -6.37 -16.32
C SER A 195 -14.15 -7.60 -17.09
N SER A 196 -15.15 -8.27 -16.51
CA SER A 196 -15.75 -9.49 -17.03
C SER A 196 -17.05 -9.27 -17.80
N VAL A 197 -17.51 -8.03 -18.00
CA VAL A 197 -18.79 -7.72 -18.67
C VAL A 197 -18.68 -6.72 -19.81
N ARG A 198 -19.54 -6.85 -20.82
CA ARG A 198 -19.76 -5.83 -21.86
C ARG A 198 -21.22 -5.47 -22.01
N ILE A 199 -21.46 -4.23 -22.39
CA ILE A 199 -22.79 -3.75 -22.78
C ILE A 199 -23.16 -4.30 -24.15
N ASN A 200 -24.33 -4.95 -24.25
CA ASN A 200 -24.90 -5.34 -25.53
C ASN A 200 -25.89 -4.27 -26.08
N ARG A 201 -26.42 -4.46 -27.29
CA ARG A 201 -27.37 -3.50 -27.92
C ARG A 201 -28.69 -3.30 -27.16
N LYS A 202 -28.99 -4.15 -26.19
CA LYS A 202 -30.18 -4.06 -25.31
C LYS A 202 -29.85 -3.45 -23.94
N MET A 203 -28.63 -2.93 -23.76
CA MET A 203 -28.10 -2.44 -22.48
C MET A 203 -27.95 -3.55 -21.42
N GLU A 204 -27.89 -4.83 -21.80
CA GLU A 204 -27.59 -5.91 -20.85
C GLU A 204 -26.07 -6.00 -20.65
N LEU A 205 -25.64 -6.30 -19.42
CA LEU A 205 -24.26 -6.61 -19.08
C LEU A 205 -24.05 -8.11 -19.28
N THR A 206 -23.43 -8.49 -20.41
CA THR A 206 -23.14 -9.89 -20.76
C THR A 206 -21.70 -10.23 -20.44
N THR A 207 -21.45 -11.45 -19.95
CA THR A 207 -20.09 -11.89 -19.60
C THR A 207 -19.21 -12.03 -20.84
N VAL A 208 -17.94 -11.69 -20.70
CA VAL A 208 -16.92 -11.82 -21.76
C VAL A 208 -15.77 -12.71 -21.30
N SER A 209 -15.00 -13.22 -22.26
CA SER A 209 -13.80 -13.97 -21.91
C SER A 209 -12.75 -13.05 -21.28
N PRO A 210 -11.94 -13.55 -20.31
CA PRO A 210 -10.88 -12.76 -19.67
C PRO A 210 -9.87 -12.14 -20.64
N SER A 211 -9.75 -12.68 -21.85
CA SER A 211 -8.85 -12.19 -22.89
C SER A 211 -9.38 -11.01 -23.72
N SER A 212 -10.65 -10.63 -23.59
CA SER A 212 -11.32 -9.68 -24.50
C SER A 212 -11.49 -8.27 -23.93
N GLY A 213 -11.36 -8.11 -22.60
CA GLY A 213 -11.64 -6.88 -21.88
C GLY A 213 -13.14 -6.50 -21.89
N GLY A 214 -13.61 -6.02 -20.75
CA GLY A 214 -14.97 -5.57 -20.51
C GLY A 214 -15.09 -4.05 -20.37
N ASN A 215 -16.32 -3.54 -20.31
CA ASN A 215 -16.56 -2.16 -19.85
C ASN A 215 -16.13 -2.04 -18.38
N SER A 216 -15.30 -1.04 -18.04
CA SER A 216 -14.82 -0.84 -16.68
C SER A 216 -15.99 -0.69 -15.70
N MET A 217 -15.95 -1.50 -14.64
CA MET A 217 -17.02 -1.60 -13.65
C MET A 217 -16.81 -0.56 -12.56
N ILE A 218 -17.81 0.30 -12.35
CA ILE A 218 -17.70 1.44 -11.42
C ILE A 218 -18.20 1.09 -10.01
N GLY A 219 -19.12 0.13 -9.86
CA GLY A 219 -19.63 -0.28 -8.54
C GLY A 219 -20.88 0.46 -8.05
N ILE A 220 -21.23 1.61 -8.62
CA ILE A 220 -22.51 2.28 -8.31
C ILE A 220 -23.65 1.48 -8.93
N SER A 221 -24.66 1.13 -8.13
CA SER A 221 -25.82 0.36 -8.58
C SER A 221 -27.10 0.82 -7.90
N TYR A 222 -28.23 0.66 -8.59
CA TYR A 222 -29.56 0.79 -8.02
C TYR A 222 -30.34 -0.52 -8.13
N LEU A 223 -30.92 -0.98 -7.02
CA LEU A 223 -31.72 -2.21 -6.98
C LEU A 223 -33.16 -1.93 -6.57
N LEU A 224 -34.10 -2.30 -7.44
CA LEU A 224 -35.51 -2.43 -7.08
C LEU A 224 -35.73 -3.62 -6.17
N LYS A 225 -36.88 -3.61 -5.48
CA LYS A 225 -37.30 -4.68 -4.55
C LYS A 225 -37.11 -6.10 -5.07
N ASP A 226 -37.43 -6.38 -6.33
CA ASP A 226 -37.40 -7.74 -6.87
C ASP A 226 -35.94 -8.23 -7.04
N GLU A 227 -35.07 -7.47 -7.71
CA GLU A 227 -33.64 -7.80 -7.81
C GLU A 227 -32.94 -7.76 -6.45
N ALA A 228 -33.28 -6.79 -5.59
CA ALA A 228 -32.76 -6.70 -4.23
C ALA A 228 -33.04 -7.98 -3.41
N SER A 229 -34.22 -8.60 -3.59
CA SER A 229 -34.56 -9.86 -2.90
C SER A 229 -33.68 -11.03 -3.39
N ILE A 230 -33.35 -11.05 -4.69
CA ILE A 230 -32.44 -12.05 -5.27
C ILE A 230 -31.04 -11.85 -4.70
N VAL A 231 -30.54 -10.61 -4.70
CA VAL A 231 -29.22 -10.25 -4.16
C VAL A 231 -29.14 -10.58 -2.67
N GLN A 232 -30.14 -10.21 -1.87
CA GLN A 232 -30.18 -10.51 -0.44
C GLN A 232 -30.07 -12.03 -0.17
N LYS A 233 -30.81 -12.84 -0.93
CA LYS A 233 -30.73 -14.31 -0.80
C LYS A 233 -29.33 -14.83 -1.17
N ARG A 234 -28.76 -14.35 -2.29
CA ARG A 234 -27.43 -14.75 -2.75
C ARG A 234 -26.33 -14.33 -1.76
N LEU A 235 -26.40 -13.12 -1.19
CA LEU A 235 -25.49 -12.66 -0.14
C LEU A 235 -25.49 -13.62 1.06
N GLN A 236 -26.66 -14.06 1.52
CA GLN A 236 -26.77 -15.00 2.66
C GLN A 236 -26.22 -16.40 2.35
N GLU A 237 -26.28 -16.83 1.09
CA GLU A 237 -25.75 -18.12 0.64
C GLU A 237 -24.22 -18.07 0.48
N LEU A 238 -23.71 -17.03 -0.19
CA LEU A 238 -22.28 -16.86 -0.50
C LEU A 238 -21.46 -16.51 0.74
N ASP A 239 -21.95 -15.65 1.63
CA ASP A 239 -21.24 -15.22 2.86
C ASP A 239 -20.97 -16.37 3.86
N LYS A 240 -21.72 -17.48 3.75
CA LYS A 240 -21.52 -18.67 4.60
C LYS A 240 -20.40 -19.58 4.09
N ASP A 241 -19.94 -19.37 2.87
CA ASP A 241 -18.97 -20.21 2.20
C ASP A 241 -17.65 -19.46 2.08
N SER A 242 -16.63 -19.92 2.81
CA SER A 242 -15.32 -19.26 2.92
C SER A 242 -14.59 -19.12 1.58
N ARG A 243 -15.03 -19.81 0.52
CA ARG A 243 -14.53 -19.60 -0.84
C ARG A 243 -14.81 -18.20 -1.37
N TYR A 244 -15.84 -17.54 -0.84
CA TYR A 244 -16.27 -16.19 -1.24
C TYR A 244 -15.81 -15.10 -0.26
N ASP A 245 -14.96 -15.42 0.72
CA ASP A 245 -14.44 -14.43 1.68
C ASP A 245 -13.71 -13.29 0.94
N GLY A 246 -13.02 -13.58 -0.16
CA GLY A 246 -12.35 -12.57 -1.00
C GLY A 246 -13.22 -11.93 -2.09
N SER A 247 -14.49 -12.31 -2.21
CA SER A 247 -15.34 -11.92 -3.36
C SER A 247 -15.98 -10.55 -3.23
N PHE A 248 -16.21 -9.94 -4.39
CA PHE A 248 -16.99 -8.72 -4.51
C PHE A 248 -18.50 -9.02 -4.51
N TRP A 249 -19.33 -8.08 -4.06
CA TRP A 249 -20.78 -8.27 -3.98
C TRP A 249 -21.43 -8.46 -5.36
N GLU A 250 -20.79 -7.96 -6.42
CA GLU A 250 -21.20 -8.11 -7.82
C GLU A 250 -21.36 -9.58 -8.24
N GLU A 251 -20.69 -10.52 -7.56
CA GLU A 251 -20.92 -11.97 -7.73
C GLU A 251 -22.41 -12.34 -7.61
N THR A 252 -23.16 -11.59 -6.80
CA THR A 252 -24.60 -11.79 -6.60
C THR A 252 -25.45 -11.33 -7.78
N LEU A 253 -24.90 -10.54 -8.70
CA LEU A 253 -25.62 -10.02 -9.86
C LEU A 253 -25.59 -10.98 -11.04
N TYR A 254 -24.62 -11.88 -11.12
CA TYR A 254 -24.48 -12.79 -12.26
C TYR A 254 -25.59 -13.85 -12.28
N ASP A 255 -26.16 -14.05 -13.46
CA ASP A 255 -27.09 -15.10 -13.80
C ASP A 255 -26.69 -15.68 -15.16
N HIS A 256 -26.01 -16.83 -15.12
CA HIS A 256 -25.40 -17.47 -16.29
C HIS A 256 -24.41 -16.56 -17.05
N ASP A 257 -24.78 -16.10 -18.24
CA ASP A 257 -23.95 -15.33 -19.17
C ASP A 257 -24.23 -13.82 -19.13
N LYS A 258 -24.99 -13.35 -18.12
CA LYS A 258 -25.29 -11.93 -17.94
C LYS A 258 -25.53 -11.56 -16.49
N MET A 259 -25.63 -10.26 -16.20
CA MET A 259 -26.15 -9.78 -14.92
C MET A 259 -27.68 -9.66 -14.92
N ILE A 260 -28.30 -9.75 -13.74
CA ILE A 260 -29.76 -9.53 -13.55
C ILE A 260 -30.16 -8.06 -13.66
N VAL A 261 -29.19 -7.16 -13.73
CA VAL A 261 -29.36 -5.71 -13.83
C VAL A 261 -28.92 -5.19 -15.20
N MET A 262 -29.42 -4.01 -15.57
CA MET A 262 -29.07 -3.35 -16.82
C MET A 262 -27.82 -2.48 -16.67
N ALA A 263 -27.14 -2.17 -17.76
CA ALA A 263 -26.04 -1.22 -17.78
C ALA A 263 -26.55 0.23 -17.68
N ARG A 264 -25.92 1.02 -16.82
CA ARG A 264 -25.92 2.48 -16.90
C ARG A 264 -24.52 2.93 -17.33
N GLU A 265 -24.39 3.30 -18.60
CA GLU A 265 -23.12 3.75 -19.15
C GLU A 265 -22.84 5.21 -18.79
N VAL A 266 -21.60 5.51 -18.42
CA VAL A 266 -21.12 6.87 -18.15
C VAL A 266 -19.79 7.11 -18.88
N LEU A 267 -19.53 8.35 -19.26
CA LEU A 267 -18.22 8.73 -19.78
C LEU A 267 -17.19 8.66 -18.67
N SER A 268 -16.07 8.00 -18.94
CA SER A 268 -14.91 7.93 -18.05
C SER A 268 -14.33 9.28 -17.63
N SER A 269 -14.59 10.35 -18.37
CA SER A 269 -14.20 11.72 -17.98
C SER A 269 -15.00 12.28 -16.80
N ASN A 270 -16.17 11.72 -16.49
CA ASN A 270 -17.09 12.26 -15.49
C ASN A 270 -17.05 11.51 -14.16
N ILE A 271 -16.32 10.39 -14.11
CA ILE A 271 -16.25 9.53 -12.95
C ILE A 271 -14.84 8.97 -12.82
N VAL A 272 -14.30 9.04 -11.61
CA VAL A 272 -12.95 8.55 -11.33
C VAL A 272 -12.98 7.77 -10.03
N GLU A 273 -12.58 6.51 -10.11
CA GLU A 273 -12.30 5.69 -8.93
C GLU A 273 -10.88 6.00 -8.45
N ILE A 274 -10.76 6.43 -7.19
CA ILE A 274 -9.49 6.83 -6.58
C ILE A 274 -8.88 5.62 -5.86
N ASN A 275 -8.07 4.89 -6.61
CA ASN A 275 -7.31 3.74 -6.12
C ASN A 275 -5.83 4.05 -5.94
N THR A 276 -5.32 5.01 -6.71
CA THR A 276 -3.90 5.41 -6.70
C THR A 276 -3.73 6.90 -6.42
N PHE A 277 -2.52 7.25 -6.00
CA PHE A 277 -2.11 8.63 -5.79
C PHE A 277 -2.09 9.44 -7.10
N GLU A 278 -1.72 8.80 -8.20
CA GLU A 278 -1.67 9.42 -9.54
C GLU A 278 -3.05 9.86 -9.98
N GLN A 279 -4.08 9.04 -9.75
CA GLN A 279 -5.47 9.39 -10.06
C GLN A 279 -5.93 10.60 -9.24
N LEU A 280 -5.59 10.64 -7.95
CA LEU A 280 -5.88 11.80 -7.11
C LEU A 280 -5.16 13.06 -7.61
N ARG A 281 -3.91 12.94 -8.05
CA ARG A 281 -3.10 14.06 -8.57
C ARG A 281 -3.58 14.58 -9.92
N GLU A 282 -3.95 13.69 -10.83
CA GLU A 282 -4.50 14.06 -12.14
C GLU A 282 -5.82 14.82 -11.99
N LEU A 283 -6.59 14.47 -10.97
CA LEU A 283 -7.90 15.05 -10.71
C LEU A 283 -7.82 16.36 -9.91
N ASP A 284 -6.96 16.42 -8.89
CA ASP A 284 -6.74 17.62 -8.08
C ASP A 284 -5.26 17.78 -7.71
N SER A 285 -4.51 18.50 -8.56
CA SER A 285 -3.09 18.76 -8.36
C SER A 285 -2.76 19.58 -7.10
N ASN A 286 -3.75 20.22 -6.48
CA ASN A 286 -3.62 21.03 -5.27
C ASN A 286 -4.19 20.37 -4.00
N SER A 287 -4.56 19.08 -4.05
CA SER A 287 -5.11 18.38 -2.88
C SER A 287 -4.18 18.50 -1.68
N ASN A 288 -4.73 18.75 -0.48
CA ASN A 288 -3.96 18.92 0.77
C ASN A 288 -3.09 17.70 1.11
N HIS A 289 -3.40 16.53 0.51
CA HIS A 289 -2.64 15.31 0.69
C HIS A 289 -1.46 15.15 -0.28
N LEU A 290 -1.43 15.92 -1.37
CA LEU A 290 -0.24 16.14 -2.20
C LEU A 290 0.64 17.12 -1.44
N GLN A 291 1.53 16.65 -0.56
CA GLN A 291 2.51 17.55 0.03
C GLN A 291 3.43 18.09 -1.08
N SER A 292 3.08 19.27 -1.59
CA SER A 292 3.83 20.03 -2.60
C SER A 292 5.29 20.17 -2.20
N ASP A 293 5.58 20.23 -0.90
CA ASP A 293 6.90 20.44 -0.33
C ASP A 293 7.89 19.32 -0.67
N VAL A 294 7.46 18.05 -0.69
CA VAL A 294 8.35 16.93 -1.00
C VAL A 294 8.66 16.87 -2.50
N LEU A 295 7.65 17.12 -3.33
CA LEU A 295 7.84 17.21 -4.78
C LEU A 295 8.68 18.43 -5.14
N GLN A 296 8.49 19.54 -4.43
CA GLN A 296 9.32 20.74 -4.59
C GLN A 296 10.77 20.46 -4.18
N ILE A 297 11.02 19.77 -3.06
CA ILE A 297 12.37 19.36 -2.66
C ILE A 297 13.00 18.47 -3.73
N ALA A 298 12.25 17.50 -4.27
CA ALA A 298 12.76 16.64 -5.34
C ALA A 298 13.03 17.42 -6.63
N ALA A 299 12.18 18.38 -6.98
CA ALA A 299 12.33 19.23 -8.14
C ALA A 299 13.57 20.13 -8.00
N ASP A 300 13.71 20.80 -6.84
CA ASP A 300 14.85 21.65 -6.51
C ASP A 300 16.17 20.85 -6.54
N ALA A 301 16.16 19.65 -5.95
CA ALA A 301 17.29 18.73 -5.92
C ALA A 301 17.74 18.28 -7.31
N LEU A 302 16.79 18.04 -8.21
CA LEU A 302 17.04 17.62 -9.59
C LEU A 302 17.12 18.78 -10.58
N HIS A 303 17.06 20.02 -10.09
CA HIS A 303 17.06 21.24 -10.89
C HIS A 303 16.00 21.25 -12.00
N THR A 304 14.78 20.86 -11.64
CA THR A 304 13.62 20.76 -12.52
C THR A 304 12.40 21.43 -11.88
N GLU A 305 11.27 21.44 -12.60
CA GLU A 305 9.97 21.86 -12.07
C GLU A 305 9.19 20.63 -11.55
N PRO A 306 8.34 20.76 -10.50
CA PRO A 306 7.58 19.64 -9.93
C PRO A 306 6.73 18.87 -10.94
N GLU A 307 6.24 19.52 -11.99
CA GLU A 307 5.44 18.90 -13.05
C GLU A 307 6.24 17.89 -13.89
N GLN A 308 7.57 17.97 -13.89
CA GLN A 308 8.45 17.02 -14.58
C GLN A 308 8.69 15.74 -13.78
N ILE A 309 8.21 15.67 -12.53
CA ILE A 309 8.25 14.46 -11.70
C ILE A 309 6.99 13.64 -12.01
N THR A 310 7.20 12.55 -12.74
CA THR A 310 6.15 11.68 -13.28
C THR A 310 6.32 10.24 -12.78
N ASN A 311 5.36 9.36 -13.07
CA ASN A 311 5.44 7.92 -12.78
C ASN A 311 5.89 7.61 -11.33
N ILE A 312 5.25 8.27 -10.36
CA ILE A 312 5.51 8.04 -8.95
C ILE A 312 4.96 6.65 -8.60
N THR A 313 5.67 5.88 -7.79
CA THR A 313 5.22 4.56 -7.35
C THR A 313 5.79 4.24 -5.99
N VAL A 314 4.98 3.71 -5.08
CA VAL A 314 5.47 3.29 -3.77
C VAL A 314 6.30 2.01 -3.91
N LEU A 315 7.58 2.07 -3.58
CA LEU A 315 8.48 0.91 -3.70
C LEU A 315 8.40 -0.02 -2.49
N LYS A 316 8.45 0.54 -1.28
CA LYS A 316 8.43 -0.26 -0.04
C LYS A 316 8.25 0.62 1.19
N LYS A 317 7.59 0.07 2.21
CA LYS A 317 7.74 0.53 3.61
C LYS A 317 8.93 -0.22 4.20
N GLY A 318 10.07 0.45 4.35
CA GLY A 318 11.16 -0.04 5.19
C GLY A 318 10.82 0.17 6.67
N MET A 319 11.55 -0.50 7.57
CA MET A 319 11.32 -0.35 9.03
C MET A 319 11.76 1.02 9.57
N THR A 320 12.66 1.71 8.85
CA THR A 320 13.28 2.98 9.23
C THR A 320 13.03 4.10 8.21
N ASN A 321 12.73 3.76 6.96
CA ASN A 321 12.57 4.72 5.86
C ASN A 321 11.33 4.40 5.00
N ARG A 322 10.70 5.45 4.45
CA ARG A 322 9.61 5.41 3.48
C ARG A 322 10.21 5.71 2.10
N SER A 323 9.99 4.84 1.11
CA SER A 323 10.61 5.01 -0.21
C SER A 323 9.59 5.02 -1.33
N PHE A 324 9.69 5.99 -2.24
CA PHE A 324 8.94 6.01 -3.49
C PHE A 324 9.87 6.15 -4.70
N LEU A 325 9.53 5.45 -5.78
CA LEU A 325 10.09 5.61 -7.11
C LEU A 325 9.42 6.79 -7.79
N PHE A 326 10.14 7.52 -8.63
CA PHE A 326 9.59 8.48 -9.55
C PHE A 326 10.49 8.60 -10.79
N GLU A 327 9.97 9.16 -11.87
CA GLU A 327 10.71 9.45 -13.09
C GLU A 327 10.86 10.94 -13.33
N CYS A 328 12.08 11.37 -13.64
CA CYS A 328 12.40 12.74 -14.01
C CYS A 328 13.49 12.75 -15.09
N GLY A 329 13.27 13.48 -16.18
CA GLY A 329 14.22 13.59 -17.28
C GLY A 329 14.52 12.26 -18.01
N GLY A 330 13.59 11.31 -17.97
CA GLY A 330 13.75 9.97 -18.57
C GLY A 330 14.54 8.99 -17.69
N PHE A 331 14.90 9.36 -16.46
CA PHE A 331 15.57 8.50 -15.50
C PHE A 331 14.67 8.22 -14.30
N LYS A 332 14.81 7.01 -13.74
CA LYS A 332 14.13 6.59 -12.52
C LYS A 332 14.96 6.95 -11.29
N HIS A 333 14.27 7.41 -10.26
CA HIS A 333 14.83 7.91 -9.01
C HIS A 333 14.07 7.36 -7.82
N ILE A 334 14.76 7.12 -6.72
CA ILE A 334 14.15 6.70 -5.45
C ILE A 334 14.31 7.85 -4.47
N MET A 335 13.20 8.38 -3.97
CA MET A 335 13.21 9.26 -2.81
C MET A 335 12.96 8.45 -1.54
N ARG A 336 13.82 8.63 -0.53
CA ARG A 336 13.69 8.06 0.80
C ARG A 336 13.42 9.17 1.82
N ILE A 337 12.39 8.97 2.61
CA ILE A 337 11.95 9.86 3.68
C ILE A 337 12.02 9.10 5.00
N PRO A 338 12.71 9.62 6.02
CA PRO A 338 12.72 9.03 7.36
C PRO A 338 11.32 8.70 7.90
N GLY A 339 11.18 7.56 8.56
CA GLY A 339 9.98 7.18 9.29
C GLY A 339 9.79 8.01 10.56
N GLU A 340 8.54 8.25 10.97
CA GLU A 340 8.24 8.96 12.22
C GLU A 340 8.85 8.24 13.44
N GLY A 341 9.48 9.00 14.34
CA GLY A 341 10.11 8.47 15.55
C GLY A 341 11.47 7.80 15.34
N THR A 342 12.02 7.80 14.12
CA THR A 342 13.35 7.24 13.83
C THR A 342 14.51 8.14 14.25
N ASP A 343 14.24 9.40 14.60
CA ASP A 343 15.26 10.35 15.09
C ASP A 343 15.92 9.90 16.40
N GLN A 344 15.26 9.02 17.16
CA GLN A 344 15.84 8.41 18.36
C GLN A 344 16.78 7.24 18.04
N LEU A 345 16.71 6.69 16.82
CA LEU A 345 17.43 5.49 16.38
C LEU A 345 18.58 5.81 15.42
N ILE A 346 18.42 6.83 14.56
CA ILE A 346 19.34 7.16 13.48
C ILE A 346 19.71 8.64 13.54
N ASN A 347 21.00 8.95 13.52
CA ASN A 347 21.49 10.32 13.44
C ASN A 347 21.67 10.74 11.98
N ARG A 348 20.80 11.65 11.51
CA ARG A 348 20.77 12.09 10.10
C ARG A 348 22.00 12.88 9.66
N ARG A 349 22.65 13.57 10.58
CA ARG A 349 23.91 14.28 10.30
C ARG A 349 25.07 13.30 10.12
N GLU A 350 25.11 12.24 10.92
CA GLU A 350 26.08 11.15 10.80
C GLU A 350 25.87 10.39 9.48
N GLU A 351 24.63 10.04 9.13
CA GLU A 351 24.30 9.40 7.84
C GLU A 351 24.76 10.27 6.65
N ALA A 352 24.46 11.58 6.67
CA ALA A 352 24.88 12.50 5.62
C ALA A 352 26.41 12.62 5.51
N GLN A 353 27.12 12.61 6.64
CA GLN A 353 28.59 12.62 6.66
C GLN A 353 29.17 11.36 6.01
N VAL A 354 28.62 10.18 6.31
CA VAL A 354 29.05 8.91 5.68
C VAL A 354 28.89 9.01 4.17
N TYR A 355 27.73 9.45 3.70
CA TYR A 355 27.45 9.56 2.28
C TYR A 355 28.36 10.55 1.55
N HIS A 356 28.70 11.68 2.19
CA HIS A 356 29.70 12.60 1.66
C HIS A 356 31.08 11.95 1.49
N VAL A 357 31.51 11.10 2.42
CA VAL A 357 32.82 10.41 2.36
C VAL A 357 32.85 9.35 1.24
N ILE A 358 31.73 8.67 0.96
CA ILE A 358 31.68 7.56 -0.01
C ILE A 358 31.21 7.96 -1.42
N GLN A 359 30.73 9.20 -1.63
CA GLN A 359 30.10 9.67 -2.89
C GLN A 359 30.90 9.35 -4.16
N ASP A 360 32.24 9.51 -4.14
CA ASP A 360 33.11 9.33 -5.31
C ASP A 360 33.82 7.96 -5.35
N LYS A 361 33.38 7.01 -4.51
CA LYS A 361 34.04 5.69 -4.37
C LYS A 361 33.37 4.59 -5.19
N HIS A 362 32.28 4.91 -5.86
CA HIS A 362 31.40 3.96 -6.54
C HIS A 362 31.01 2.76 -5.64
N LEU A 363 30.92 2.98 -4.32
CA LEU A 363 30.60 1.95 -3.33
C LEU A 363 29.09 1.78 -3.14
N CYS A 364 28.35 2.88 -3.19
CA CYS A 364 26.91 2.93 -2.97
C CYS A 364 26.14 3.32 -4.23
N ASP A 365 24.82 3.34 -4.08
CA ASP A 365 23.87 4.00 -4.97
C ASP A 365 24.28 5.46 -5.24
N ASP A 366 24.05 5.93 -6.47
CA ASP A 366 24.39 7.31 -6.86
C ASP A 366 23.42 8.27 -6.18
N ILE A 367 23.91 9.04 -5.22
CA ILE A 367 23.12 10.00 -4.44
C ILE A 367 23.06 11.32 -5.19
N GLU A 368 21.84 11.78 -5.42
CA GLU A 368 21.59 13.07 -6.05
C GLU A 368 21.26 14.13 -5.01
N TYR A 369 20.71 13.72 -3.86
CA TYR A 369 20.37 14.63 -2.77
C TYR A 369 20.39 13.92 -1.43
N ILE A 370 20.89 14.60 -0.40
CA ILE A 370 20.75 14.20 1.00
C ILE A 370 20.65 15.45 1.87
N ASN A 371 19.70 15.46 2.79
CA ASN A 371 19.50 16.57 3.71
C ASN A 371 19.84 16.13 5.15
N PRO A 372 20.86 16.74 5.79
CA PRO A 372 21.33 16.33 7.11
C PRO A 372 20.37 16.68 8.26
N GLU A 373 19.39 17.57 8.03
CA GLU A 373 18.47 18.02 9.08
C GLU A 373 17.19 17.19 9.10
N ASN A 374 16.59 16.91 7.94
CA ASN A 374 15.35 16.14 7.85
C ASN A 374 15.55 14.69 7.35
N GLY A 375 16.77 14.31 6.97
CA GLY A 375 17.15 12.98 6.50
C GLY A 375 16.59 12.59 5.13
N TYR A 376 16.03 13.52 4.36
CA TYR A 376 15.51 13.23 3.02
C TYR A 376 16.65 12.90 2.08
N LYS A 377 16.48 11.86 1.27
CA LYS A 377 17.52 11.36 0.36
C LYS A 377 16.92 11.01 -0.99
N ILE A 378 17.61 11.35 -2.08
CA ILE A 378 17.28 10.95 -3.45
C ILE A 378 18.46 10.21 -4.05
N THR A 379 18.20 9.04 -4.60
CA THR A 379 19.19 8.16 -5.24
C THR A 379 18.70 7.72 -6.61
N LYS A 380 19.60 7.55 -7.58
CA LYS A 380 19.23 6.95 -8.86
C LYS A 380 18.73 5.52 -8.69
N PHE A 381 17.71 5.15 -9.44
CA PHE A 381 17.24 3.77 -9.50
C PHE A 381 18.18 2.93 -10.37
N LEU A 382 18.68 1.82 -9.80
CA LEU A 382 19.57 0.89 -10.51
C LEU A 382 18.73 -0.17 -11.22
N ASN A 383 18.71 -0.11 -12.56
CA ASN A 383 18.01 -1.09 -13.40
C ASN A 383 18.70 -2.47 -13.32
N HIS A 384 17.92 -3.55 -13.50
CA HIS A 384 18.42 -4.94 -13.51
C HIS A 384 19.20 -5.36 -12.26
N ALA A 385 18.85 -4.77 -11.10
CA ALA A 385 19.46 -5.09 -9.83
C ALA A 385 18.87 -6.34 -9.16
N ARG A 386 19.72 -7.14 -8.51
CA ARG A 386 19.31 -8.21 -7.58
C ARG A 386 20.13 -8.14 -6.30
N VAL A 387 19.59 -8.67 -5.20
CA VAL A 387 20.33 -8.80 -3.94
C VAL A 387 21.22 -10.04 -3.92
N CYS A 388 22.17 -10.09 -3.00
CA CYS A 388 22.98 -11.27 -2.73
C CYS A 388 22.09 -12.46 -2.33
N ASN A 389 22.30 -13.63 -2.95
CA ASN A 389 21.75 -14.87 -2.42
C ASN A 389 22.73 -15.46 -1.39
N PRO A 390 22.40 -15.46 -0.08
CA PRO A 390 23.32 -15.98 0.95
C PRO A 390 23.52 -17.50 0.86
N ASN A 391 22.78 -18.23 0.02
CA ASN A 391 23.00 -19.67 -0.20
C ASN A 391 23.86 -19.97 -1.44
N ASP A 392 24.21 -18.95 -2.23
CA ASP A 392 25.12 -19.09 -3.37
C ASP A 392 26.53 -18.68 -2.97
N GLN A 393 27.47 -19.64 -2.97
CA GLN A 393 28.86 -19.39 -2.61
C GLN A 393 29.56 -18.35 -3.50
N ASN A 394 29.17 -18.26 -4.77
CA ASN A 394 29.77 -17.29 -5.69
C ASN A 394 29.32 -15.86 -5.34
N ASP A 395 28.04 -15.67 -5.03
CA ASP A 395 27.52 -14.37 -4.57
C ASP A 395 28.21 -13.92 -3.28
N VAL A 396 28.27 -14.82 -2.29
CA VAL A 396 28.86 -14.53 -0.98
C VAL A 396 30.35 -14.19 -1.13
N GLN A 397 31.08 -14.94 -1.96
CA GLN A 397 32.50 -14.66 -2.23
C GLN A 397 32.70 -13.28 -2.87
N LYS A 398 31.85 -12.90 -3.83
CA LYS A 398 31.90 -11.58 -4.45
C LYS A 398 31.56 -10.46 -3.46
N CYS A 399 30.57 -10.66 -2.59
CA CYS A 399 30.21 -9.73 -1.53
C CYS A 399 31.35 -9.53 -0.52
N MET A 400 32.00 -10.62 -0.07
CA MET A 400 33.13 -10.53 0.85
C MET A 400 34.35 -9.84 0.21
N ASN A 401 34.61 -10.08 -1.08
CA ASN A 401 35.64 -9.35 -1.81
C ASN A 401 35.32 -7.84 -1.87
N ARG A 402 34.06 -7.49 -2.14
CA ARG A 402 33.62 -6.10 -2.19
C ARG A 402 33.69 -5.41 -0.83
N LEU A 403 33.25 -6.10 0.23
CA LEU A 403 33.31 -5.62 1.60
C LEU A 403 34.76 -5.40 2.06
N ARG A 404 35.66 -6.33 1.71
CA ARG A 404 37.10 -6.18 1.98
C ARG A 404 37.69 -4.97 1.25
N GLN A 405 37.39 -4.81 -0.05
CA GLN A 405 37.85 -3.64 -0.81
C GLN A 405 37.44 -2.34 -0.13
N PHE A 406 36.18 -2.27 0.34
CA PHE A 406 35.69 -1.13 1.11
C PHE A 406 36.51 -0.89 2.39
N HIS A 407 36.73 -1.91 3.23
CA HIS A 407 37.52 -1.76 4.46
C HIS A 407 38.99 -1.36 4.21
N GLU A 408 39.58 -1.83 3.11
CA GLU A 408 40.95 -1.49 2.69
C GLU A 408 41.08 -0.06 2.17
N MET A 409 39.98 0.64 1.86
CA MET A 409 40.02 2.08 1.54
C MET A 409 40.34 2.94 2.78
N HIS A 410 40.19 2.38 3.99
CA HIS A 410 40.51 3.05 5.25
C HIS A 410 39.84 4.43 5.42
N LEU A 411 38.59 4.53 4.96
CA LEU A 411 37.79 5.75 5.09
C LEU A 411 37.50 6.05 6.57
N SER A 412 37.20 7.32 6.86
CA SER A 412 36.94 7.79 8.22
C SER A 412 35.83 8.83 8.28
N VAL A 413 35.07 8.81 9.37
CA VAL A 413 34.03 9.79 9.76
C VAL A 413 34.24 10.17 11.23
N ASP A 414 33.52 11.18 11.73
CA ASP A 414 33.75 11.75 13.07
C ASP A 414 33.00 11.04 14.21
N HIS A 415 32.28 9.96 13.91
CA HIS A 415 31.52 9.18 14.88
C HIS A 415 31.89 7.69 14.89
N ASP A 416 31.86 7.08 16.07
CA ASP A 416 32.05 5.64 16.30
C ASP A 416 30.71 4.93 16.48
N PHE A 417 30.64 3.65 16.10
CA PHE A 417 29.49 2.80 16.43
C PHE A 417 29.76 1.95 17.68
N ASP A 418 29.13 2.23 18.81
CA ASP A 418 29.30 1.45 20.05
C ASP A 418 28.28 0.30 20.19
N ILE A 419 28.69 -0.92 19.82
CA ILE A 419 27.85 -2.13 19.94
C ILE A 419 27.32 -2.33 21.37
N PHE A 420 28.17 -2.15 22.38
CA PHE A 420 27.80 -2.41 23.77
C PHE A 420 26.92 -1.29 24.34
N GLY A 421 27.18 -0.06 23.93
CA GLY A 421 26.29 1.08 24.16
C GLY A 421 24.90 0.83 23.56
N GLN A 422 24.84 0.33 22.33
CA GLN A 422 23.58 0.05 21.63
C GLN A 422 22.77 -1.09 22.27
N ILE A 423 23.42 -2.12 22.81
CA ILE A 423 22.75 -3.17 23.62
C ILE A 423 21.99 -2.53 24.79
N ASN A 424 22.67 -1.64 25.54
CA ASN A 424 22.05 -0.94 26.67
C ASN A 424 20.97 0.05 26.23
N PHE A 425 21.15 0.72 25.09
CA PHE A 425 20.16 1.61 24.51
C PHE A 425 18.84 0.87 24.23
N TYR A 426 18.87 -0.25 23.51
CA TYR A 426 17.66 -1.03 23.22
C TYR A 426 16.99 -1.61 24.46
N GLU A 427 17.78 -2.00 25.47
CA GLU A 427 17.24 -2.46 26.76
C GLU A 427 16.50 -1.35 27.50
N ASN A 428 17.01 -0.11 27.48
CA ASN A 428 16.31 1.04 28.07
C ASN A 428 14.97 1.30 27.39
N LEU A 429 14.84 1.02 26.09
CA LEU A 429 13.58 1.16 25.34
C LEU A 429 12.50 0.14 25.74
N TRP A 430 12.83 -0.87 26.55
CA TRP A 430 11.83 -1.81 27.08
C TRP A 430 10.95 -1.19 28.18
N ASN A 431 11.27 0.03 28.65
CA ASN A 431 10.49 0.76 29.64
C ASN A 431 10.24 -0.04 30.94
N GLY A 432 11.28 -0.75 31.40
CA GLY A 432 11.23 -1.56 32.63
C GLY A 432 10.54 -2.92 32.50
N LYS A 433 10.08 -3.31 31.30
CA LYS A 433 9.63 -4.68 31.05
C LYS A 433 10.82 -5.66 31.10
N PRO A 434 10.69 -6.80 31.79
CA PRO A 434 11.75 -7.81 31.79
C PRO A 434 11.87 -8.48 30.43
N SER A 435 13.08 -8.96 30.10
CA SER A 435 13.29 -9.77 28.90
C SER A 435 12.42 -11.03 28.91
N ILE A 436 12.02 -11.44 27.72
CA ILE A 436 11.27 -12.68 27.46
C ILE A 436 12.15 -13.92 27.75
N TYR A 437 13.47 -13.76 27.71
CA TYR A 437 14.43 -14.81 27.98
C TYR A 437 14.75 -14.88 29.47
N ARG A 438 14.42 -16.01 30.09
CA ARG A 438 14.60 -16.21 31.54
C ARG A 438 16.05 -16.07 32.02
N ASP A 439 17.01 -16.36 31.14
CA ASP A 439 18.44 -16.30 31.42
C ASP A 439 19.13 -15.05 30.83
N TYR A 440 18.36 -14.03 30.45
CA TYR A 440 18.85 -12.81 29.80
C TYR A 440 20.05 -12.19 30.50
N GLN A 441 19.93 -11.92 31.80
CA GLN A 441 21.01 -11.25 32.55
C GLN A 441 22.32 -12.02 32.49
N LYS A 442 22.27 -13.35 32.62
CA LYS A 442 23.45 -14.22 32.52
C LYS A 442 24.06 -14.16 31.11
N THR A 443 23.23 -14.19 30.08
CA THR A 443 23.68 -14.08 28.69
C THR A 443 24.30 -12.70 28.42
N LYS A 444 23.70 -11.63 28.94
CA LYS A 444 24.23 -10.26 28.85
C LYS A 444 25.60 -10.18 29.53
N ASP A 445 25.74 -10.63 30.76
CA ASP A 445 27.00 -10.58 31.51
C ASP A 445 28.13 -11.35 30.76
N ASN A 446 27.79 -12.52 30.21
CA ASN A 446 28.70 -13.30 29.37
C ASN A 446 29.12 -12.55 28.10
N VAL A 447 28.20 -11.89 27.40
CA VAL A 447 28.53 -11.13 26.19
C VAL A 447 29.36 -9.89 26.53
N LEU A 448 29.04 -9.20 27.63
CA LEU A 448 29.79 -8.04 28.09
C LEU A 448 31.23 -8.39 28.47
N SER A 449 31.50 -9.60 28.98
CA SER A 449 32.86 -10.04 29.31
C SER A 449 33.75 -10.21 28.08
N LEU A 450 33.16 -10.45 26.89
CA LEU A 450 33.90 -10.55 25.63
C LEU A 450 34.53 -9.23 25.17
N LYS A 451 34.05 -8.09 25.70
CA LYS A 451 34.50 -6.75 25.31
C LYS A 451 36.01 -6.58 25.49
N SER A 452 36.57 -7.10 26.58
CA SER A 452 38.00 -6.98 26.88
C SER A 452 38.85 -7.71 25.82
N TYR A 453 38.42 -8.90 25.40
CA TYR A 453 39.08 -9.64 24.35
C TYR A 453 38.96 -8.94 22.99
N ILE A 454 37.76 -8.45 22.65
CA ILE A 454 37.54 -7.67 21.42
C ILE A 454 38.50 -6.49 21.37
N ASP A 455 38.46 -5.61 22.37
CA ASP A 455 39.24 -4.36 22.42
C ASP A 455 40.74 -4.61 22.30
N ALA A 456 41.25 -5.69 22.92
CA ALA A 456 42.67 -6.05 22.87
C ALA A 456 43.15 -6.52 21.48
N HIS A 457 42.23 -6.94 20.59
CA HIS A 457 42.55 -7.51 19.28
C HIS A 457 42.04 -6.63 18.11
N ILE A 458 41.62 -5.39 18.38
CA ILE A 458 41.33 -4.40 17.33
C ILE A 458 42.66 -3.89 16.77
N ALA A 459 42.94 -4.20 15.50
CA ALA A 459 44.15 -3.72 14.83
C ALA A 459 44.02 -2.25 14.38
N LYS A 460 42.89 -1.92 13.75
CA LYS A 460 42.57 -0.58 13.27
C LYS A 460 41.06 -0.43 13.14
N LYS A 461 40.53 0.72 13.55
CA LYS A 461 39.17 1.14 13.24
C LYS A 461 39.13 1.87 11.91
N VAL A 462 38.15 1.55 11.08
CA VAL A 462 37.84 2.20 9.81
C VAL A 462 36.34 2.48 9.75
N LEU A 463 35.89 3.23 8.75
CA LEU A 463 34.46 3.29 8.45
C LEU A 463 33.97 1.88 8.14
N THR A 464 32.92 1.46 8.83
CA THR A 464 32.25 0.17 8.67
C THR A 464 30.77 0.40 8.36
N HIS A 465 30.16 -0.53 7.64
CA HIS A 465 28.74 -0.43 7.28
C HIS A 465 27.82 -0.68 8.49
N ILE A 466 28.24 -1.52 9.42
CA ILE A 466 27.51 -2.00 10.60
C ILE A 466 26.29 -2.88 10.27
N ASP A 467 25.62 -2.62 9.14
CA ASP A 467 24.49 -3.41 8.66
C ASP A 467 24.81 -4.12 7.33
N ALA A 468 25.98 -4.73 7.22
CA ALA A 468 26.45 -5.40 6.01
C ALA A 468 25.71 -6.74 5.75
N VAL A 469 24.39 -6.71 5.65
CA VAL A 469 23.53 -7.88 5.43
C VAL A 469 23.41 -8.20 3.93
N PRO A 470 23.10 -9.46 3.54
CA PRO A 470 22.99 -9.85 2.13
C PRO A 470 22.06 -8.95 1.29
N ASP A 471 20.96 -8.50 1.88
CA ASP A 471 19.96 -7.64 1.23
C ASP A 471 20.53 -6.27 0.84
N ASN A 472 21.59 -5.82 1.52
CA ASN A 472 22.25 -4.54 1.27
C ASN A 472 23.35 -4.65 0.19
N PHE A 473 23.68 -5.86 -0.28
CA PHE A 473 24.57 -6.06 -1.43
C PHE A 473 23.76 -6.19 -2.71
N LEU A 474 23.81 -5.14 -3.53
CA LEU A 474 23.09 -5.01 -4.77
C LEU A 474 24.00 -5.35 -5.96
N PHE A 475 23.73 -6.45 -6.63
CA PHE A 475 24.36 -6.84 -7.90
C PHE A 475 23.65 -6.12 -9.03
N VAL A 476 24.38 -5.26 -9.74
CA VAL A 476 23.91 -4.48 -10.88
C VAL A 476 24.62 -4.98 -12.11
N THR A 477 23.89 -5.16 -13.21
CA THR A 477 24.48 -5.45 -14.51
C THR A 477 24.20 -4.27 -15.43
N ASP A 478 25.25 -3.67 -15.98
CA ASP A 478 25.08 -2.58 -16.94
C ASP A 478 24.60 -3.11 -18.31
N ASP A 479 24.23 -2.20 -19.21
CA ASP A 479 23.77 -2.53 -20.57
C ASP A 479 24.83 -3.24 -21.43
N GLN A 480 26.10 -3.25 -20.99
CA GLN A 480 27.22 -3.92 -21.63
C GLN A 480 27.47 -5.32 -21.05
N GLY A 481 26.71 -5.73 -20.05
CA GLY A 481 26.81 -7.02 -19.38
C GLY A 481 27.89 -7.08 -18.29
N GLN A 482 28.45 -5.94 -17.87
CA GLN A 482 29.41 -5.87 -16.78
C GLN A 482 28.68 -5.83 -15.43
N GLU A 483 29.04 -6.76 -14.54
CA GLU A 483 28.50 -6.84 -13.19
C GLU A 483 29.29 -5.92 -12.24
N ASP A 484 28.57 -5.12 -11.46
CA ASP A 484 29.08 -4.29 -10.37
C ASP A 484 28.29 -4.59 -9.09
N ILE A 485 28.92 -4.40 -7.93
CA ILE A 485 28.31 -4.65 -6.62
C ILE A 485 28.31 -3.37 -5.80
N ARG A 486 27.11 -2.88 -5.49
CA ARG A 486 26.87 -1.71 -4.66
C ARG A 486 26.41 -2.14 -3.27
N LEU A 487 26.97 -1.51 -2.25
CA LEU A 487 26.54 -1.65 -0.88
C LEU A 487 25.63 -0.46 -0.55
N ILE A 488 24.40 -0.74 -0.14
CA ILE A 488 23.37 0.28 0.11
C ILE A 488 22.98 0.33 1.59
N ASP A 489 22.27 1.38 1.99
CA ASP A 489 21.67 1.55 3.33
C ASP A 489 22.67 1.79 4.48
N TRP A 490 23.40 2.91 4.38
CA TRP A 490 24.50 3.29 5.27
C TRP A 490 24.06 3.98 6.57
N GLU A 491 22.82 3.81 7.01
CA GLU A 491 22.22 4.59 8.12
C GLU A 491 22.83 4.31 9.50
N TYR A 492 23.44 3.14 9.69
CA TYR A 492 24.14 2.77 10.93
C TYR A 492 25.68 2.87 10.82
N ALA A 493 26.20 3.25 9.66
CA ALA A 493 27.62 3.22 9.41
C ALA A 493 28.38 4.18 10.32
N GLY A 494 29.57 3.76 10.76
CA GLY A 494 30.41 4.51 11.69
C GLY A 494 31.79 3.89 11.86
N MET A 495 32.66 4.54 12.63
CA MET A 495 34.00 4.02 12.91
C MET A 495 33.94 2.77 13.80
N GLN A 496 34.46 1.64 13.29
CA GLN A 496 34.58 0.40 14.05
C GLN A 496 35.67 -0.53 13.49
N ASP A 497 35.94 -1.62 14.18
CA ASP A 497 36.69 -2.76 13.66
C ASP A 497 35.97 -3.38 12.44
N PRO A 498 36.62 -3.49 11.26
CA PRO A 498 35.98 -3.98 10.03
C PRO A 498 35.43 -5.41 10.13
N HIS A 499 35.89 -6.16 11.11
CA HIS A 499 35.45 -7.55 11.32
C HIS A 499 34.01 -7.65 11.85
N VAL A 500 33.44 -6.54 12.34
CA VAL A 500 32.03 -6.49 12.74
C VAL A 500 31.11 -6.78 11.54
N ASP A 501 31.40 -6.25 10.37
CA ASP A 501 30.54 -6.40 9.18
C ASP A 501 30.47 -7.87 8.71
N ILE A 502 31.56 -8.62 8.88
CA ILE A 502 31.58 -10.08 8.63
C ILE A 502 30.62 -10.80 9.58
N ALA A 503 30.62 -10.41 10.86
CA ALA A 503 29.70 -10.97 11.85
C ALA A 503 28.24 -10.61 11.54
N MET A 504 27.96 -9.39 11.08
CA MET A 504 26.61 -8.93 10.75
C MET A 504 26.05 -9.68 9.53
N PHE A 505 26.86 -9.87 8.49
CA PHE A 505 26.49 -10.71 7.34
C PHE A 505 26.13 -12.13 7.79
N ALA A 506 26.96 -12.73 8.65
CA ALA A 506 26.80 -14.09 9.14
C ALA A 506 25.50 -14.31 9.93
N ILE A 507 25.22 -13.46 10.91
CA ILE A 507 24.07 -13.63 11.80
C ILE A 507 22.74 -13.33 11.09
N TYR A 508 22.74 -12.42 10.11
CA TYR A 508 21.54 -12.13 9.32
C TYR A 508 21.24 -13.25 8.32
N SER A 509 22.29 -13.89 7.77
CA SER A 509 22.17 -15.05 6.89
C SER A 509 21.80 -16.35 7.63
N LEU A 510 21.64 -16.31 8.97
CA LEU A 510 21.33 -17.46 9.83
C LEU A 510 22.33 -18.62 9.71
N TYR A 511 23.58 -18.31 9.36
CA TYR A 511 24.62 -19.30 9.13
C TYR A 511 24.97 -20.10 10.38
N ASN A 512 25.27 -21.39 10.17
CA ASN A 512 25.88 -22.24 11.19
C ASN A 512 27.40 -21.95 11.29
N LYS A 513 28.09 -22.63 12.22
CA LYS A 513 29.52 -22.42 12.44
C LYS A 513 30.38 -22.72 11.20
N GLU A 514 30.08 -23.78 10.47
CA GLU A 514 30.85 -24.18 9.28
C GLU A 514 30.72 -23.15 8.17
N GLN A 515 29.51 -22.63 7.95
CA GLN A 515 29.23 -21.55 7.00
C GLN A 515 29.91 -20.23 7.42
N ILE A 516 29.97 -19.94 8.73
CA ILE A 516 30.65 -18.76 9.26
C ILE A 516 32.17 -18.87 9.06
N ASP A 517 32.75 -20.04 9.31
CA ASP A 517 34.16 -20.29 9.07
C ASP A 517 34.52 -20.14 7.59
N GLU A 518 33.60 -20.58 6.72
CA GLU A 518 33.70 -20.39 5.27
C GLU A 518 33.61 -18.91 4.88
N LEU A 519 32.66 -18.16 5.43
CA LEU A 519 32.53 -16.71 5.18
C LEU A 519 33.81 -15.95 5.58
N ILE A 520 34.38 -16.28 6.75
CA ILE A 520 35.65 -15.69 7.20
C ILE A 520 36.77 -16.03 6.22
N ARG A 521 36.81 -17.25 5.68
CA ARG A 521 37.80 -17.66 4.67
C ARG A 521 37.63 -16.90 3.34
N MET A 522 36.39 -16.63 2.93
CA MET A 522 36.10 -15.85 1.73
C MET A 522 36.60 -14.40 1.86
N TYR A 523 36.53 -13.81 3.06
CA TYR A 523 37.07 -12.48 3.34
C TYR A 523 38.61 -12.47 3.43
N PHE A 524 39.20 -13.39 4.20
CA PHE A 524 40.66 -13.51 4.37
C PHE A 524 41.26 -14.53 3.40
N THR A 525 41.42 -14.15 2.13
CA THR A 525 42.00 -15.01 1.09
C THR A 525 43.45 -15.45 1.37
N GLU A 526 44.18 -14.69 2.19
CA GLU A 526 45.52 -14.96 2.72
C GLU A 526 45.52 -15.92 3.93
N GLY A 527 44.34 -16.21 4.48
CA GLY A 527 44.15 -17.01 5.70
C GLY A 527 43.89 -16.14 6.93
N CYS A 528 42.95 -16.59 7.78
CA CYS A 528 42.59 -15.93 9.02
C CYS A 528 43.27 -16.57 10.23
N ASN A 529 44.07 -15.77 10.95
CA ASN A 529 44.73 -16.23 12.18
C ASN A 529 43.70 -16.57 13.28
N LYS A 530 44.11 -17.35 14.28
CA LYS A 530 43.21 -17.87 15.32
C LYS A 530 42.58 -16.73 16.14
N GLU A 531 43.36 -15.75 16.56
CA GLU A 531 42.90 -14.64 17.41
C GLU A 531 41.85 -13.77 16.70
N THR A 532 42.08 -13.43 15.43
CA THR A 532 41.14 -12.69 14.59
C THR A 532 39.83 -13.45 14.41
N ARG A 533 39.89 -14.76 14.20
CA ARG A 533 38.69 -15.60 14.07
C ARG A 533 37.88 -15.64 15.36
N ILE A 534 38.55 -15.80 16.50
CA ILE A 534 37.91 -15.75 17.83
C ILE A 534 37.29 -14.36 18.06
N LYS A 535 37.97 -13.27 17.67
CA LYS A 535 37.39 -11.93 17.75
C LYS A 535 36.11 -11.79 16.90
N ILE A 536 36.07 -12.37 15.69
CA ILE A 536 34.85 -12.40 14.87
C ILE A 536 33.74 -13.19 15.55
N TYR A 537 34.07 -14.32 16.19
CA TYR A 537 33.11 -15.07 17.03
C TYR A 537 32.57 -14.22 18.19
N CYS A 538 33.42 -13.41 18.83
CA CYS A 538 32.96 -12.49 19.86
C CYS A 538 31.98 -11.44 19.29
N TYR A 539 32.24 -10.91 18.10
CA TYR A 539 31.28 -10.00 17.43
C TYR A 539 29.97 -10.70 17.03
N ILE A 540 30.00 -11.98 16.64
CA ILE A 540 28.78 -12.77 16.40
C ILE A 540 27.96 -12.89 17.69
N ALA A 541 28.62 -13.12 18.83
CA ALA A 541 27.93 -13.17 20.11
C ALA A 541 27.34 -11.79 20.50
N ALA A 542 28.12 -10.72 20.35
CA ALA A 542 27.70 -9.36 20.67
C ALA A 542 26.56 -8.86 19.76
N GLY A 543 26.69 -9.07 18.45
CA GLY A 543 25.66 -8.78 17.46
C GLY A 543 24.37 -9.58 17.69
N GLY A 544 24.50 -10.87 18.01
CA GLY A 544 23.35 -11.70 18.36
C GLY A 544 22.57 -11.16 19.56
N LEU A 545 23.26 -10.67 20.60
CA LEU A 545 22.58 -10.04 21.74
C LEU A 545 21.96 -8.70 21.35
N LEU A 546 22.69 -7.85 20.63
CA LEU A 546 22.21 -6.55 20.15
C LEU A 546 20.89 -6.67 19.38
N TRP A 547 20.86 -7.54 18.37
CA TRP A 547 19.67 -7.70 17.53
C TRP A 547 18.56 -8.46 18.24
N SER A 548 18.87 -9.34 19.20
CA SER A 548 17.84 -9.90 20.08
C SER A 548 17.17 -8.82 20.92
N ASN A 549 17.93 -7.84 21.43
CA ASN A 549 17.37 -6.72 22.18
C ASN A 549 16.48 -5.82 21.33
N TRP A 550 16.90 -5.56 20.09
CA TRP A 550 16.10 -4.84 19.11
C TRP A 550 14.79 -5.58 18.80
N CYS A 551 14.83 -6.91 18.64
CA CYS A 551 13.63 -7.73 18.46
C CYS A 551 12.68 -7.63 19.66
N GLU A 552 13.19 -7.63 20.89
CA GLU A 552 12.36 -7.44 22.09
C GLU A 552 11.71 -6.06 22.16
N TYR A 553 12.45 -5.00 21.79
CA TYR A 553 11.88 -3.66 21.65
C TYR A 553 10.73 -3.64 20.64
N LYS A 554 10.94 -4.21 19.45
CA LYS A 554 9.89 -4.29 18.42
C LYS A 554 8.69 -5.14 18.83
N ARG A 555 8.93 -6.23 19.58
CA ARG A 555 7.87 -7.04 20.17
C ARG A 555 7.02 -6.24 21.15
N ASN A 556 7.61 -5.36 21.93
CA ASN A 556 6.88 -4.46 22.81
C ASN A 556 5.97 -3.47 22.06
N LEU A 557 6.24 -3.23 20.77
CA LEU A 557 5.40 -2.45 19.85
C LEU A 557 4.41 -3.32 19.05
N GLY A 558 4.32 -4.62 19.34
CA GLY A 558 3.39 -5.55 18.68
C GLY A 558 3.94 -6.23 17.42
N VAL A 559 5.23 -6.09 17.10
CA VAL A 559 5.86 -6.70 15.92
C VAL A 559 6.72 -7.90 16.34
N ASP A 560 6.43 -9.09 15.82
CA ASP A 560 7.18 -10.32 16.11
C ASP A 560 7.99 -10.80 14.89
N PHE A 561 9.24 -11.22 15.13
CA PHE A 561 10.17 -11.75 14.13
C PHE A 561 10.40 -13.26 14.27
N GLY A 562 9.68 -13.93 15.18
CA GLY A 562 9.64 -15.39 15.26
C GLY A 562 11.02 -16.04 15.39
N GLU A 563 11.36 -16.92 14.44
CA GLU A 563 12.60 -17.71 14.45
C GLU A 563 13.87 -16.84 14.45
N TYR A 564 13.84 -15.68 13.78
CA TYR A 564 14.97 -14.76 13.72
C TYR A 564 15.39 -14.30 15.12
N SER A 565 14.43 -13.84 15.93
CA SER A 565 14.67 -13.37 17.30
C SER A 565 15.34 -14.45 18.16
N LEU A 566 14.83 -15.69 18.09
CA LEU A 566 15.39 -16.83 18.80
C LEU A 566 16.82 -17.16 18.32
N ARG A 567 17.07 -17.12 17.00
CA ARG A 567 18.40 -17.35 16.42
C ARG A 567 19.43 -16.33 16.88
N GLN A 568 19.07 -15.04 16.91
CA GLN A 568 19.97 -13.98 17.40
C GLN A 568 20.39 -14.22 18.86
N TYR A 569 19.42 -14.52 19.73
CA TYR A 569 19.73 -14.84 21.12
C TYR A 569 20.54 -16.15 21.27
N ARG A 570 20.39 -17.11 20.35
CA ARG A 570 21.23 -18.31 20.30
C ARG A 570 22.67 -18.00 19.87
N TYR A 571 22.89 -17.10 18.90
CA TYR A 571 24.24 -16.67 18.54
C TYR A 571 25.01 -16.11 19.74
N ALA A 572 24.36 -15.25 20.55
CA ALA A 572 24.94 -14.72 21.78
C ALA A 572 25.48 -15.82 22.71
N LYS A 573 24.71 -16.89 22.88
CA LYS A 573 25.04 -18.00 23.81
C LYS A 573 26.05 -18.97 23.22
N ASP A 574 25.85 -19.36 21.97
CA ASP A 574 26.63 -20.41 21.33
C ASP A 574 28.05 -19.92 21.01
N TYR A 575 28.18 -18.68 20.55
CA TYR A 575 29.51 -18.11 20.26
C TYR A 575 30.27 -17.65 21.50
N TYR A 576 29.58 -17.27 22.59
CA TYR A 576 30.23 -17.16 23.89
C TYR A 576 30.80 -18.50 24.36
N LYS A 577 30.04 -19.60 24.21
CA LYS A 577 30.52 -20.93 24.60
C LYS A 577 31.73 -21.35 23.75
N ILE A 578 31.70 -21.12 22.44
CA ILE A 578 32.83 -21.38 21.54
C ILE A 578 34.05 -20.55 21.97
N PHE A 579 33.87 -19.28 22.32
CA PHE A 579 34.96 -18.45 22.84
C PHE A 579 35.62 -19.07 24.08
N MET A 580 34.83 -19.52 25.06
CA MET A 580 35.34 -20.16 26.28
C MET A 580 36.09 -21.47 26.00
N GLU A 581 35.62 -22.25 25.01
CA GLU A 581 36.26 -23.50 24.59
C GLU A 581 37.59 -23.24 23.85
N GLU A 582 37.65 -22.22 23.01
CA GLU A 582 38.82 -21.91 22.17
C GLU A 582 39.95 -21.19 22.92
N THR A 583 39.63 -20.47 24.00
CA THR A 583 40.56 -19.71 24.84
C THR A 583 41.00 -20.46 26.10
N ASN A 584 40.45 -21.65 26.37
CA ASN A 584 40.64 -22.42 27.61
C ASN A 584 40.18 -21.71 28.90
N GLU A 585 39.38 -20.65 28.82
CA GLU A 585 38.81 -19.97 30.00
C GLU A 585 37.68 -20.80 30.66
N GLY A 586 37.26 -21.91 30.05
CA GLY A 586 36.25 -22.84 30.55
C GLY A 586 36.75 -24.04 31.36
N ARG A 587 37.99 -24.02 31.90
CA ARG A 587 38.50 -25.06 32.82
C ARG A 587 38.96 -24.51 34.16
#